data_AF-A0A6N6PQQ1-F1
#
_entry.id   AF-A0A6N6PQQ1-F1
#
_cell.length_a   1.000
_cell.length_b   1.000
_cell.length_c   1.000
_cell.angle_alpha   90.00
_cell.angle_beta   90.00
_cell.angle_gamma   90.00
#
_symmetry.space_group_name_H-M   'P 1'
#
loop_
_entity.id
_entity.type
_entity.pdbx_description
1 polymer ?
#
loop_
_entity_poly.entity_id
_entity_poly.type
_entity_poly.pdbx_seq_one_letter_code
_entity_poly.pdbx_strand_id
1 'polypeptide(L)'
;MSEHSAAPVFPPHVVGESYDFQTIRTALGGQPLPPNFVIQRDGVILGVCLGKMWNPLAEGDPAEVWVGRKDPLPKWGVKLAATTGALPVYVRRDEGGKWFFIGLHEVTGSSTDPNDIRHRLKPPVITNISRIVYLKRVDAATTVTAAQ
;
A
#
# COMPACT_ATOMS: atom_id res chain seq x y z
N MET A 1 -1.77 -31.94 8.18
CA MET A 1 -2.67 -31.40 9.20
C MET A 1 -2.67 -29.89 9.08
N SER A 2 -3.86 -29.35 8.79
CA SER A 2 -4.32 -27.96 9.00
C SER A 2 -3.54 -26.83 8.34
N GLU A 3 -3.81 -26.63 7.05
CA GLU A 3 -3.69 -25.34 6.37
C GLU A 3 -4.58 -24.32 7.11
N HIS A 4 -3.98 -23.48 7.95
CA HIS A 4 -4.64 -22.28 8.43
C HIS A 4 -4.69 -21.31 7.25
N SER A 5 -5.74 -21.42 6.44
CA SER A 5 -6.17 -20.34 5.57
C SER A 5 -6.56 -19.17 6.48
N ALA A 6 -5.59 -18.29 6.76
CA ALA A 6 -5.84 -17.09 7.51
C ALA A 6 -6.78 -16.23 6.67
N ALA A 7 -8.05 -16.17 7.08
CA ALA A 7 -9.00 -15.23 6.53
C ALA A 7 -8.37 -13.82 6.53
N PRO A 8 -8.61 -13.00 5.49
CA PRO A 8 -8.05 -11.66 5.43
C PRO A 8 -8.47 -10.91 6.69
N VAL A 9 -7.48 -10.55 7.51
CA VAL A 9 -7.71 -9.74 8.72
C VAL A 9 -8.04 -8.34 8.21
N PHE A 10 -9.33 -8.04 8.13
CA PHE A 10 -9.79 -6.68 7.87
C PHE A 10 -9.28 -5.80 9.01
N PRO A 11 -8.60 -4.68 8.73
CA PRO A 11 -8.25 -3.75 9.78
C PRO A 11 -9.53 -3.26 10.45
N PRO A 12 -9.53 -2.98 11.77
CA PRO A 12 -10.67 -2.38 12.46
C PRO A 12 -10.90 -0.91 12.06
N HIS A 13 -10.27 -0.44 10.98
CA HIS A 13 -10.25 0.95 10.57
C HIS A 13 -11.38 1.26 9.59
N VAL A 14 -12.05 2.39 9.82
CA VAL A 14 -13.15 2.89 9.00
C VAL A 14 -12.62 3.76 7.86
N VAL A 15 -13.18 3.61 6.65
CA VAL A 15 -12.77 4.41 5.49
C VAL A 15 -13.04 5.89 5.75
N GLY A 16 -12.07 6.74 5.46
CA GLY A 16 -12.14 8.19 5.69
C GLY A 16 -11.67 8.63 7.07
N GLU A 17 -11.58 7.71 8.04
CA GLU A 17 -11.02 7.99 9.36
C GLU A 17 -9.48 8.06 9.31
N SER A 18 -8.92 8.80 10.26
CA SER A 18 -7.47 9.06 10.32
C SER A 18 -6.84 8.51 11.60
N TYR A 19 -5.63 7.97 11.47
CA TYR A 19 -4.91 7.30 12.54
C TYR A 19 -3.46 7.78 12.59
N ASP A 20 -2.80 7.61 13.73
CA ASP A 20 -1.34 7.70 13.78
C ASP A 20 -0.71 6.40 13.25
N PHE A 21 0.55 6.49 12.83
CA PHE A 21 1.28 5.36 12.24
C PHE A 21 1.42 4.18 13.21
N GLN A 22 1.56 4.44 14.51
CA GLN A 22 1.77 3.39 15.50
C GLN A 22 0.50 2.60 15.79
N THR A 23 -0.65 3.27 15.78
CA THR A 23 -1.98 2.66 15.84
C THR A 23 -2.18 1.74 14.64
N ILE A 24 -1.88 2.21 13.43
CA ILE A 24 -1.99 1.39 12.20
C ILE A 24 -1.10 0.16 12.30
N ARG A 25 0.17 0.36 12.64
CA ARG A 25 1.15 -0.71 12.76
C ARG A 25 0.72 -1.76 13.78
N THR A 26 0.29 -1.33 14.96
CA THR A 26 -0.17 -2.23 16.02
C THR A 26 -1.40 -3.02 15.59
N ALA A 27 -2.41 -2.36 15.00
CA ALA A 27 -3.65 -2.99 14.57
C ALA A 27 -3.43 -4.04 13.48
N LEU A 28 -2.52 -3.77 12.53
CA LEU A 28 -2.13 -4.73 11.50
C LEU A 28 -1.09 -5.74 11.98
N GLY A 29 -0.51 -5.54 13.16
CA GLY A 29 0.53 -6.40 13.67
C GLY A 29 1.93 -6.20 13.05
N GLY A 30 2.18 -5.09 12.37
CA GLY A 30 3.48 -4.84 11.75
C GLY A 30 4.64 -4.76 12.74
N GLN A 31 5.81 -5.23 12.31
CA GLN A 31 7.07 -5.08 13.02
C GLN A 31 7.61 -3.65 12.89
N PRO A 32 8.36 -3.14 13.87
CA PRO A 32 8.93 -1.80 13.86
C PRO A 32 10.20 -1.71 13.00
N LEU A 33 10.12 -2.14 11.73
CA LEU A 33 11.24 -2.19 10.81
C LEU A 33 10.99 -1.31 9.58
N PRO A 34 12.02 -0.64 9.03
CA PRO A 34 11.90 0.08 7.78
C PRO A 34 11.65 -0.88 6.60
N PRO A 35 11.04 -0.41 5.51
CA PRO A 35 10.67 0.99 5.25
C PRO A 35 9.24 1.34 5.67
N ASN A 36 9.03 2.59 6.10
CA ASN A 36 7.75 3.03 6.69
C ASN A 36 6.57 3.16 5.71
N PHE A 37 6.78 2.92 4.40
CA PHE A 37 5.68 2.90 3.43
C PHE A 37 4.96 1.54 3.37
N VAL A 38 5.54 0.49 3.95
CA VAL A 38 4.91 -0.81 4.11
C VAL A 38 4.79 -1.14 5.59
N ILE A 39 3.63 -1.65 5.98
CA ILE A 39 3.46 -2.34 7.26
C ILE A 39 3.74 -3.81 6.98
N GLN A 40 4.73 -4.39 7.65
CA GLN A 40 5.20 -5.74 7.34
C GLN A 40 5.48 -6.55 8.59
N ARG A 41 5.37 -7.87 8.47
CA ARG A 41 5.80 -8.84 9.48
C ARG A 41 6.41 -10.03 8.77
N ASP A 42 7.59 -10.45 9.20
CA ASP A 42 8.30 -11.64 8.68
C ASP A 42 8.41 -11.65 7.15
N GLY A 43 8.58 -10.45 6.55
CA GLY A 43 8.76 -10.29 5.12
C GLY A 43 7.47 -10.27 4.29
N VAL A 44 6.29 -10.35 4.91
CA VAL A 44 4.95 -10.24 4.31
C VAL A 44 4.41 -8.82 4.48
N ILE A 45 3.80 -8.27 3.43
CA ILE A 45 3.16 -6.95 3.46
C ILE A 45 1.74 -7.10 3.99
N LEU A 46 1.42 -6.33 5.03
CA LEU A 46 0.12 -6.32 5.71
C LEU A 46 -0.68 -5.05 5.40
N GLY A 47 -0.02 -4.02 4.86
CA GLY A 47 -0.66 -2.75 4.49
C GLY A 47 0.35 -1.75 3.93
N VAL A 48 -0.15 -0.69 3.33
CA VAL A 48 0.67 0.34 2.66
C VAL A 48 0.32 1.73 3.20
N CYS A 49 1.33 2.52 3.51
CA CYS A 49 1.20 3.90 3.98
C CYS A 49 1.86 4.86 2.97
N LEU A 50 1.05 5.61 2.23
CA LEU A 50 1.49 6.48 1.13
C LEU A 50 1.39 7.96 1.49
N GLY A 51 2.52 8.66 1.55
CA GLY A 51 2.51 10.13 1.65
C GLY A 51 2.26 10.76 0.28
N LYS A 52 1.25 11.64 0.15
CA LYS A 52 0.91 12.29 -1.14
C LYS A 52 2.04 13.12 -1.73
N MET A 53 2.91 13.68 -0.88
CA MET A 53 4.10 14.39 -1.32
C MET A 53 5.01 13.52 -2.21
N TRP A 54 5.09 12.22 -1.92
CA TRP A 54 5.93 11.25 -2.64
C TRP A 54 5.12 10.39 -3.62
N ASN A 55 3.81 10.27 -3.39
CA ASN A 55 2.86 9.49 -4.19
C ASN A 55 1.64 10.37 -4.52
N PRO A 56 1.75 11.32 -5.46
CA PRO A 56 0.67 12.26 -5.78
C PRO A 56 -0.64 11.59 -6.21
N LEU A 57 -0.56 10.38 -6.76
CA LEU A 57 -1.69 9.57 -7.23
C LEU A 57 -2.08 8.46 -6.25
N ALA A 58 -1.73 8.56 -4.96
CA ALA A 58 -2.06 7.57 -3.93
C ALA A 58 -3.58 7.41 -3.65
N GLU A 59 -4.39 8.39 -4.05
CA GLU A 59 -5.87 8.35 -3.97
C GLU A 59 -6.52 8.29 -5.37
N GLY A 60 -5.74 7.99 -6.42
CA GLY A 60 -6.26 7.85 -7.78
C GLY A 60 -7.03 6.54 -8.01
N ASP A 61 -7.57 6.37 -9.21
CA ASP A 61 -8.14 5.10 -9.67
C ASP A 61 -7.59 4.76 -11.09
N PRO A 62 -6.59 3.86 -11.19
CA PRO A 62 -5.91 3.17 -10.09
C PRO A 62 -5.06 4.12 -9.24
N ALA A 63 -4.89 3.78 -7.96
CA ALA A 63 -3.93 4.43 -7.09
C ALA A 63 -2.51 3.97 -7.46
N GLU A 64 -1.52 4.88 -7.39
CA GLU A 64 -0.14 4.57 -7.74
C GLU A 64 0.79 4.63 -6.52
N VAL A 65 1.63 3.60 -6.37
CA VAL A 65 2.75 3.56 -5.42
C VAL A 65 4.05 3.77 -6.18
N TRP A 66 4.70 4.90 -5.92
CA TRP A 66 5.94 5.30 -6.57
C TRP A 66 7.13 4.89 -5.71
N VAL A 67 7.70 3.73 -6.03
CA VAL A 67 8.79 3.15 -5.24
C VAL A 67 10.11 3.82 -5.61
N GLY A 68 10.81 4.37 -4.62
CA GLY A 68 12.12 4.99 -4.82
C GLY A 68 13.23 3.99 -5.11
N ARG A 69 14.36 4.46 -5.67
CA ARG A 69 15.52 3.58 -6.00
C ARG A 69 16.46 3.25 -4.83
N LYS A 70 16.37 3.97 -3.72
CA LYS A 70 17.28 3.78 -2.57
C LYS A 70 16.89 2.54 -1.79
N ASP A 71 17.86 1.71 -1.43
CA ASP A 71 17.60 0.56 -0.56
C ASP A 71 16.95 0.97 0.77
N PRO A 72 16.02 0.15 1.32
CA PRO A 72 15.57 -1.15 0.80
C PRO A 72 14.36 -1.06 -0.16
N LEU A 73 14.01 0.14 -0.65
CA LEU A 73 12.74 0.39 -1.33
C LEU A 73 12.50 -0.49 -2.58
N PRO A 74 13.48 -0.69 -3.50
CA PRO A 74 13.24 -1.51 -4.69
C PRO A 74 12.85 -2.95 -4.37
N LYS A 75 13.46 -3.55 -3.34
CA LYS A 75 13.16 -4.92 -2.91
C LYS A 75 11.72 -5.05 -2.41
N TRP A 76 11.26 -4.07 -1.64
CA TRP A 76 9.87 -4.01 -1.18
C TRP A 76 8.89 -3.68 -2.31
N GLY A 77 9.30 -2.87 -3.30
CA GLY A 77 8.49 -2.62 -4.49
C GLY A 77 8.24 -3.87 -5.32
N VAL A 78 9.24 -4.74 -5.47
CA VAL A 78 9.07 -6.06 -6.12
C VAL A 78 8.11 -6.94 -5.32
N LYS A 79 8.27 -7.00 -3.99
CA LYS A 79 7.35 -7.77 -3.12
C LYS A 79 5.92 -7.25 -3.20
N LEU A 80 5.74 -5.93 -3.15
CA LEU A 80 4.42 -5.30 -3.27
C LEU A 80 3.77 -5.64 -4.62
N ALA A 81 4.52 -5.55 -5.72
CA ALA A 81 4.02 -5.89 -7.04
C ALA A 81 3.61 -7.37 -7.19
N ALA A 82 4.18 -8.26 -6.39
CA ALA A 82 3.85 -9.69 -6.36
C ALA A 82 2.82 -10.06 -5.29
N THR A 83 2.37 -9.10 -4.48
CA THR A 83 1.39 -9.35 -3.41
C THR A 83 0.01 -9.57 -4.03
N THR A 84 -0.68 -10.60 -3.56
CA THR A 84 -2.04 -10.94 -3.98
C THR A 84 -3.03 -10.70 -2.85
N GLY A 85 -4.30 -10.54 -3.21
CA GLY A 85 -5.37 -10.27 -2.26
C GLY A 85 -5.44 -8.82 -1.79
N ALA A 86 -6.45 -8.56 -0.96
CA ALA A 86 -6.79 -7.22 -0.52
C ALA A 86 -5.79 -6.67 0.50
N LEU A 87 -5.25 -5.48 0.20
CA LEU A 87 -4.31 -4.73 1.04
C LEU A 87 -4.95 -3.45 1.59
N PRO A 88 -4.86 -3.19 2.89
CA PRO A 88 -5.29 -1.92 3.43
C PRO A 88 -4.32 -0.79 3.05
N VAL A 89 -4.87 0.28 2.49
CA VAL A 89 -4.09 1.45 2.06
C VAL A 89 -4.44 2.65 2.92
N TYR A 90 -3.40 3.34 3.39
CA TYR A 90 -3.50 4.56 4.18
C TYR A 90 -2.76 5.68 3.47
N VAL A 91 -3.35 6.87 3.46
CA VAL A 91 -2.78 8.04 2.79
C VAL A 91 -2.56 9.17 3.78
N ARG A 92 -1.35 9.72 3.78
CA ARG A 92 -1.05 10.96 4.50
C ARG A 92 -1.05 12.12 3.50
N ARG A 93 -1.97 13.06 3.69
CA ARG A 93 -2.17 14.20 2.79
C ARG A 93 -1.12 15.30 3.00
N ASP A 94 -0.82 15.59 4.27
CA ASP A 94 0.16 16.61 4.68
C ASP A 94 1.35 15.99 5.40
N GLU A 95 2.56 16.47 5.16
CA GLU A 95 3.76 15.97 5.85
C GLU A 95 3.64 16.18 7.38
N GLY A 96 3.95 15.14 8.15
CA GLY A 96 3.74 15.13 9.61
C GLY A 96 2.29 14.91 10.06
N GLY A 97 1.32 14.89 9.13
CA GLY A 97 -0.10 14.68 9.41
C GLY A 97 -0.49 13.22 9.71
N LYS A 98 -1.80 13.02 9.91
CA LYS A 98 -2.43 11.71 10.14
C LYS A 98 -2.54 10.89 8.85
N TRP A 99 -2.71 9.58 9.03
CA TRP A 99 -2.88 8.60 7.96
C TRP A 99 -4.35 8.24 7.82
N PHE A 100 -4.95 8.60 6.69
CA PHE A 100 -6.35 8.32 6.39
C PHE A 100 -6.48 6.93 5.78
N PHE A 101 -7.33 6.08 6.34
CA PHE A 101 -7.64 4.80 5.72
C PHE A 101 -8.53 5.02 4.49
N ILE A 102 -8.05 4.63 3.30
CA ILE A 102 -8.78 4.83 2.04
C ILE A 102 -9.47 3.56 1.53
N GLY A 103 -9.39 2.47 2.28
CA GLY A 103 -10.01 1.20 1.97
C GLY A 103 -9.02 0.10 1.56
N LEU A 104 -9.59 -1.05 1.24
CA LEU A 104 -8.83 -2.18 0.73
C LEU A 104 -8.59 -2.04 -0.77
N HIS A 105 -7.41 -2.40 -1.22
CA HIS A 105 -7.00 -2.35 -2.62
C HIS A 105 -6.30 -3.64 -3.01
N GLU A 106 -6.44 -4.03 -4.27
CA GLU A 106 -5.68 -5.13 -4.86
C GLU A 106 -4.61 -4.58 -5.81
N VAL A 107 -3.48 -5.27 -5.86
CA VAL A 107 -2.44 -4.99 -6.85
C VAL A 107 -2.94 -5.46 -8.20
N THR A 108 -3.11 -4.53 -9.13
CA THR A 108 -3.59 -4.83 -10.50
C THR A 108 -2.48 -4.86 -11.53
N GLY A 109 -1.31 -4.33 -11.19
CA GLY A 109 -0.16 -4.36 -12.06
C GLY A 109 1.04 -3.62 -11.50
N SER A 110 2.14 -3.65 -12.26
CA SER A 110 3.30 -2.81 -11.97
C SER A 110 4.10 -2.53 -13.22
N SER A 111 4.88 -1.46 -13.20
CA SER A 111 5.70 -1.02 -14.31
C SER A 111 7.11 -0.63 -13.86
N THR A 112 8.09 -1.01 -14.68
CA THR A 112 9.48 -0.55 -14.61
C THR A 112 9.92 0.11 -15.90
N ASP A 113 8.99 0.39 -16.82
CA ASP A 113 9.30 1.03 -18.10
C ASP A 113 9.80 2.47 -17.83
N PRO A 114 11.02 2.84 -18.30
CA PRO A 114 11.51 4.19 -18.18
C PRO A 114 10.58 5.26 -18.77
N ASN A 115 9.83 4.95 -19.83
CA ASN A 115 8.90 5.89 -20.45
C ASN A 115 7.71 6.17 -19.53
N ASP A 116 7.15 5.13 -18.91
CA ASP A 116 6.07 5.24 -17.95
C ASP A 116 6.51 6.03 -16.69
N ILE A 117 7.74 5.78 -16.22
CA ILE A 117 8.31 6.42 -15.04
C ILE A 117 8.66 7.89 -15.27
N ARG A 118 9.25 8.25 -16.42
CA ARG A 118 9.80 9.60 -16.65
C ARG A 118 8.74 10.69 -16.47
N HIS A 119 7.49 10.43 -16.86
CA HIS A 119 6.38 11.38 -16.73
C HIS A 119 5.91 11.60 -15.27
N ARG A 120 6.28 10.72 -14.33
CA ARG A 120 5.98 10.86 -12.89
C ARG A 120 7.04 11.65 -12.12
N LEU A 121 8.26 11.79 -12.66
CA LEU A 121 9.33 12.49 -11.97
C LEU A 121 8.99 13.98 -11.84
N LYS A 122 9.06 14.50 -10.62
CA LYS A 122 8.77 15.90 -10.26
C LYS A 122 9.88 16.45 -9.36
N PRO A 123 11.03 16.85 -9.92
CA PRO A 123 12.11 17.46 -9.15
C PRO A 123 11.64 18.74 -8.42
N PRO A 124 12.22 19.07 -7.25
CA PRO A 124 13.28 18.34 -6.55
C PRO A 124 12.77 17.18 -5.66
N VAL A 125 11.46 17.03 -5.51
CA VAL A 125 10.87 16.10 -4.54
C VAL A 125 10.94 14.67 -5.03
N ILE A 126 10.43 14.38 -6.22
CA ILE A 126 10.32 13.02 -6.76
C ILE A 126 11.33 12.89 -7.90
N THR A 127 12.57 12.57 -7.54
CA THR A 127 13.69 12.58 -8.49
C THR A 127 14.08 11.19 -8.98
N ASN A 128 13.64 10.13 -8.31
CA ASN A 128 14.08 8.79 -8.67
C ASN A 128 13.09 7.68 -8.28
N ILE A 129 12.45 7.07 -9.28
CA ILE A 129 11.50 5.96 -9.13
C ILE A 129 12.12 4.69 -9.75
N SER A 130 12.06 3.56 -9.04
CA SER A 130 12.43 2.23 -9.55
C SER A 130 11.26 1.50 -10.20
N ARG A 131 10.05 1.68 -9.67
CA ARG A 131 8.85 0.94 -10.05
C ARG A 131 7.61 1.75 -9.68
N ILE A 132 6.56 1.60 -10.48
CA ILE A 132 5.21 2.00 -10.13
C ILE A 132 4.39 0.73 -9.87
N VAL A 133 3.68 0.68 -8.74
CA VAL A 133 2.70 -0.38 -8.48
C VAL A 133 1.31 0.23 -8.53
N TYR A 134 0.43 -0.41 -9.28
CA TYR A 134 -0.95 0.01 -9.48
C TYR A 134 -1.87 -0.74 -8.53
N LEU A 135 -2.66 0.00 -7.77
CA LEU A 135 -3.58 -0.51 -6.77
C LEU A 135 -5.01 -0.09 -7.17
N LYS A 136 -5.93 -1.04 -7.28
CA LYS A 136 -7.35 -0.74 -7.51
C LYS A 136 -8.14 -1.01 -6.25
N ARG A 137 -9.04 -0.11 -5.89
CA ARG A 137 -9.91 -0.29 -4.73
C ARG A 137 -10.79 -1.52 -4.92
N VAL A 138 -10.92 -2.31 -3.87
CA VAL A 138 -11.87 -3.42 -3.81
C VAL A 138 -13.18 -2.86 -3.28
N ASP A 139 -14.24 -2.98 -4.07
CA ASP A 139 -15.58 -2.66 -3.59
C ASP A 139 -16.00 -3.68 -2.55
N ALA A 140 -16.63 -3.24 -1.47
CA ALA A 140 -17.10 -4.11 -0.39
C ALA A 140 -18.26 -5.06 -0.81
N ALA A 141 -18.57 -5.15 -2.11
CA ALA A 141 -19.69 -5.89 -2.66
C ALA A 141 -19.22 -7.13 -3.42
N THR A 142 -18.52 -8.06 -2.77
CA THR A 142 -18.50 -9.48 -3.21
C THR A 142 -18.33 -10.40 -2.01
N THR A 143 -19.26 -10.33 -1.06
CA THR A 143 -19.66 -11.55 -0.34
C THR A 143 -20.60 -12.29 -1.27
N VAL A 144 -20.07 -13.25 -2.03
CA VAL A 144 -20.92 -14.29 -2.61
C VAL A 144 -21.46 -15.06 -1.42
N THR A 145 -22.72 -14.82 -1.08
CA THR A 145 -23.49 -15.73 -0.23
C THR A 145 -23.62 -17.04 -0.99
N ALA A 146 -22.70 -17.96 -0.76
CA ALA A 146 -22.83 -19.36 -1.13
C ALA A 146 -23.16 -20.17 0.13
N ALA A 147 -24.08 -21.12 -0.04
CA ALA A 147 -24.63 -22.08 0.92
C ALA A 147 -25.73 -21.52 1.85
N GLN A 148 -26.89 -22.17 2.01
CA GLN A 148 -27.40 -23.46 1.53
C GLN A 148 -28.92 -23.44 1.68
#